data_AF-A0A1Y3BU94-F1
#
_entry.id   AF-A0A1Y3BU94-F1
#
_cell.length_a   1.000
_cell.length_b   1.000
_cell.length_c   1.000
_cell.angle_alpha   90.00
_cell.angle_beta   90.00
_cell.angle_gamma   90.00
#
_symmetry.space_group_name_H-M   'P 1'
#
loop_
_entity.id
_entity.type
_entity.pdbx_description
1 polymer ?
#
loop_
_entity_poly.entity_id
_entity_poly.type
_entity_poly.pdbx_seq_one_letter_code
_entity_poly.pdbx_strand_id
1 'polypeptide(L)'
;MPGYLSLHQDSNGLSIKWTPNQLINGRINQPPPSSSDGDGFFNNSVEKTSAFWNYALNVNVENIVYLHCHQQKLNCGSIVMVGRDGVMHPPIKFPKGGHLLAFLSCLENGLVPYGQLDPPLWSENGKGLKQNRNKQSKKTKY
;
A
#
# COMPACT_ATOMS: atom_id res chain seq x y z
N MET A 1 -0.43 -0.25 -11.02
CA MET A 1 -0.99 1.11 -11.17
C MET A 1 -0.27 2.05 -10.22
N PRO A 2 0.24 3.21 -10.67
CA PRO A 2 0.80 4.21 -9.76
C PRO A 2 -0.30 4.87 -8.93
N GLY A 3 0.04 5.23 -7.71
CA GLY A 3 -0.88 5.87 -6.77
C GLY A 3 -0.12 6.56 -5.65
N TYR A 4 -0.87 7.27 -4.84
CA TYR A 4 -0.38 7.98 -3.66
C TYR A 4 -0.71 7.20 -2.40
N LEU A 5 0.30 6.90 -1.59
CA LEU A 5 0.17 6.25 -0.28
C LEU A 5 0.34 7.30 0.81
N SER A 6 -0.58 7.34 1.77
CA SER A 6 -0.52 8.27 2.90
C SER A 6 -0.91 7.61 4.23
N LEU A 7 -0.42 8.22 5.30
CA LEU A 7 -0.82 7.97 6.68
C LEU A 7 -1.60 9.18 7.18
N HIS A 8 -2.74 8.93 7.83
CA HIS A 8 -3.57 9.99 8.41
C HIS A 8 -3.86 9.64 9.87
N GLN A 9 -3.48 10.53 10.78
CA GLN A 9 -3.87 10.49 12.18
C GLN A 9 -5.05 11.44 12.39
N ASP A 10 -6.15 10.93 12.93
CA ASP A 10 -7.29 11.74 13.36
C ASP A 10 -7.84 11.23 14.72
N SER A 11 -9.00 11.73 15.14
CA SER A 11 -9.64 11.34 16.41
C SER A 11 -10.04 9.86 16.45
N ASN A 12 -10.17 9.21 15.30
CA ASN A 12 -10.57 7.80 15.17
C ASN A 12 -9.35 6.86 15.02
N GLY A 13 -8.13 7.40 15.12
CA GLY A 13 -6.88 6.66 15.09
C GLY A 13 -6.03 6.92 13.85
N LEU A 14 -5.18 5.93 13.52
CA LEU A 14 -4.26 5.99 12.39
C LEU A 14 -4.85 5.21 11.21
N SER A 15 -4.86 5.80 10.02
CA SER A 15 -5.33 5.14 8.79
C SER A 15 -4.29 5.16 7.68
N ILE A 16 -4.23 4.05 6.93
CA ILE A 16 -3.44 3.89 5.72
C ILE A 16 -4.37 4.08 4.52
N LYS A 17 -4.04 5.03 3.65
CA LYS A 17 -4.81 5.30 2.43
C LYS A 17 -3.94 5.15 1.21
N TRP A 18 -4.45 4.47 0.19
CA TRP A 18 -3.82 4.41 -1.12
C TRP A 18 -4.82 4.81 -2.20
N THR A 19 -4.45 5.78 -3.02
CA THR A 19 -5.34 6.33 -4.05
C THR A 19 -4.66 6.30 -5.41
N PRO A 20 -5.28 5.69 -6.45
CA PRO A 20 -4.79 5.78 -7.83
C PRO A 20 -4.59 7.24 -8.29
N ASN A 21 -3.51 7.51 -9.03
CA ASN A 21 -3.24 8.88 -9.52
C ASN A 21 -4.35 9.44 -10.42
N GLN A 22 -5.14 8.58 -11.06
CA GLN A 22 -6.30 8.94 -11.88
C GLN A 22 -7.37 9.66 -11.07
N LEU A 23 -7.52 9.32 -9.78
CA LEU A 23 -8.49 9.93 -8.90
C LEU A 23 -8.01 11.28 -8.31
N ILE A 24 -6.69 11.48 -8.23
CA ILE A 24 -6.08 12.66 -7.59
C ILE A 24 -5.96 13.83 -8.56
N ASN A 25 -5.59 13.55 -9.81
CA ASN A 25 -5.23 14.60 -10.78
C ASN A 25 -6.42 15.32 -11.42
N GLY A 26 -7.66 15.12 -10.94
CA GLY A 26 -8.82 15.89 -11.38
C GLY A 26 -9.14 15.81 -12.88
N ARG A 27 -8.50 14.92 -13.66
CA ARG A 27 -8.82 14.67 -15.08
C ARG A 27 -10.25 14.16 -15.29
N ILE A 28 -10.95 13.94 -14.19
CA ILE A 28 -12.36 13.55 -14.04
C ILE A 28 -13.29 14.68 -14.51
N ASN A 29 -12.88 15.95 -14.42
CA ASN A 29 -13.73 17.13 -14.67
C ASN A 29 -13.26 18.01 -15.84
N GLN A 30 -12.32 17.56 -16.68
CA GLN A 30 -12.01 18.34 -17.88
C GLN A 30 -13.20 18.22 -18.83
N PRO A 31 -13.89 19.32 -19.20
CA PRO A 31 -14.91 19.27 -20.23
C PRO A 31 -14.28 18.71 -21.50
N PRO A 32 -15.01 17.91 -22.29
CA PRO A 32 -14.49 17.42 -23.55
C PRO A 32 -14.01 18.61 -24.38
N PRO A 33 -12.96 18.45 -25.19
CA PRO A 33 -12.69 19.41 -26.26
C PRO A 33 -14.01 19.62 -27.01
N SER A 34 -14.28 20.85 -27.41
CA SER A 34 -15.56 21.37 -27.93
C SER A 34 -16.05 20.75 -29.25
N SER A 35 -15.85 19.45 -29.47
CA SER A 35 -16.44 18.64 -30.52
C SER A 35 -17.75 18.03 -30.01
N SER A 36 -18.81 18.47 -30.65
CA SER A 36 -20.24 18.19 -30.55
C SER A 36 -20.71 16.71 -30.59
N ASP A 37 -20.20 15.83 -29.73
CA ASP A 37 -20.74 14.46 -29.53
C ASP A 37 -20.90 14.16 -28.02
N GLY A 38 -21.91 14.77 -27.40
CA GLY A 38 -21.88 15.17 -25.98
C GLY A 38 -22.66 14.35 -24.95
N ASP A 39 -22.90 13.04 -25.12
CA ASP A 39 -23.58 12.24 -24.08
C ASP A 39 -22.84 10.91 -23.74
N GLY A 40 -22.30 10.22 -24.75
CA GLY A 40 -21.57 8.95 -24.53
C GLY A 40 -20.18 9.10 -23.88
N PHE A 41 -19.48 10.22 -24.12
CA PHE A 41 -18.11 10.41 -23.62
C PHE A 41 -18.07 10.76 -22.12
N PHE A 42 -19.03 11.56 -21.65
CA PHE A 42 -19.17 11.92 -20.23
C PHE A 42 -19.53 10.70 -19.37
N ASN A 43 -20.51 9.90 -19.79
CA ASN A 43 -20.89 8.68 -19.08
C ASN A 43 -19.73 7.68 -18.99
N ASN A 44 -18.96 7.51 -20.08
CA ASN A 44 -17.78 6.64 -20.10
C ASN A 44 -16.65 7.14 -19.18
N SER A 45 -16.45 8.45 -19.06
CA SER A 45 -15.48 9.05 -18.14
C SER A 45 -15.87 8.82 -16.68
N VAL A 46 -17.15 9.00 -16.33
CA VAL A 46 -17.67 8.79 -14.98
C VAL A 46 -17.63 7.31 -14.59
N GLU A 47 -18.03 6.40 -15.47
CA GLU A 47 -17.96 4.95 -15.24
C GLU A 47 -16.51 4.47 -15.08
N LYS A 48 -15.58 4.94 -15.92
CA LYS A 48 -14.15 4.66 -15.76
C LYS A 48 -13.60 5.19 -14.44
N THR A 49 -14.04 6.37 -14.01
CA THR A 49 -13.63 6.97 -12.73
C THR A 49 -14.16 6.15 -11.55
N SER A 50 -15.43 5.73 -11.60
CA SER A 50 -16.04 4.83 -10.63
C SER A 50 -15.26 3.53 -10.51
N ALA A 51 -14.81 2.96 -11.63
CA ALA A 51 -14.00 1.76 -11.63
C ALA A 51 -12.64 1.93 -10.91
N PHE A 52 -12.04 3.12 -10.91
CA PHE A 52 -10.77 3.35 -10.19
C PHE A 52 -10.94 3.35 -8.67
N TRP A 53 -12.11 3.74 -8.15
CA TRP A 53 -12.40 3.69 -6.71
C TRP A 53 -12.37 2.26 -6.15
N ASN A 54 -12.64 1.25 -6.98
CA ASN A 54 -12.52 -0.15 -6.58
C ASN A 54 -11.08 -0.58 -6.24
N TYR A 55 -10.08 0.22 -6.63
CA TYR A 55 -8.68 -0.03 -6.30
C TYR A 55 -8.18 0.83 -5.14
N ALA A 56 -8.95 1.84 -4.71
CA ALA A 56 -8.56 2.69 -3.60
C ALA A 56 -8.58 1.89 -2.29
N LEU A 57 -7.59 2.15 -1.44
CA LEU A 57 -7.47 1.54 -0.12
C LEU A 57 -7.72 2.61 0.94
N ASN A 58 -8.51 2.27 1.95
CA ASN A 58 -8.67 3.06 3.15
C ASN A 58 -8.88 2.11 4.34
N VAL A 59 -7.84 1.91 5.13
CA VAL A 59 -7.84 0.92 6.22
C VAL A 59 -7.37 1.58 7.51
N ASN A 60 -8.13 1.41 8.58
CA ASN A 60 -7.70 1.77 9.93
C ASN A 60 -6.62 0.77 10.40
N VAL A 61 -5.52 1.27 10.93
CA VAL A 61 -4.39 0.46 11.41
C VAL A 61 -4.80 -0.48 12.54
N GLU A 62 -5.80 -0.13 13.36
CA GLU A 62 -6.35 -1.02 14.38
C GLU A 62 -6.93 -2.32 13.80
N ASN A 63 -7.40 -2.28 12.55
CA ASN A 63 -7.91 -3.46 11.85
C ASN A 63 -6.81 -4.29 11.19
N ILE A 64 -5.55 -3.83 11.19
CA ILE A 64 -4.42 -4.54 10.58
C ILE A 64 -3.71 -5.33 11.68
N VAL A 65 -3.62 -6.65 11.49
CA VAL A 65 -2.95 -7.55 12.46
C VAL A 65 -1.53 -7.89 12.05
N TYR A 66 -1.20 -7.79 10.76
CA TYR A 66 0.12 -8.16 10.26
C TYR A 66 0.51 -7.35 9.02
N LEU A 67 1.79 -6.95 8.98
CA LEU A 67 2.43 -6.30 7.83
C LEU A 67 3.51 -7.21 7.27
N HIS A 68 3.24 -7.79 6.11
CA HIS A 68 4.20 -8.63 5.42
C HIS A 68 5.05 -7.79 4.46
N CYS A 69 6.31 -7.59 4.81
CA CYS A 69 7.23 -6.73 4.06
C CYS A 69 8.28 -7.54 3.29
N HIS A 70 8.55 -7.12 2.06
CA HIS A 70 9.68 -7.64 1.27
C HIS A 70 10.54 -6.48 0.79
N GLN A 71 11.83 -6.52 1.13
CA GLN A 71 12.84 -5.62 0.57
C GLN A 71 13.87 -6.42 -0.22
N GLN A 72 13.94 -6.17 -1.51
CA GLN A 72 14.95 -6.75 -2.38
C GLN A 72 16.15 -5.79 -2.48
N LYS A 73 17.39 -6.30 -2.39
CA LYS A 73 18.63 -5.50 -2.23
C LYS A 73 18.85 -4.39 -3.27
N LEU A 74 18.30 -4.54 -4.48
CA LEU A 74 18.47 -3.59 -5.61
C LEU A 74 17.13 -3.16 -6.24
N ASN A 75 16.00 -3.62 -5.67
CA ASN A 75 14.68 -3.47 -6.26
C ASN A 75 13.72 -2.74 -5.30
N CYS A 76 12.49 -2.55 -5.76
CA CYS A 76 11.38 -2.01 -4.98
C CYS A 76 11.11 -2.81 -3.71
N GLY A 77 10.79 -2.10 -2.63
CA GLY A 77 10.15 -2.68 -1.45
C GLY A 77 8.67 -2.94 -1.72
N SER A 78 8.06 -3.88 -1.02
CA SER A 78 6.61 -4.06 -1.02
C SER A 78 6.08 -4.38 0.37
N ILE A 79 4.84 -3.97 0.62
CA ILE A 79 4.10 -4.28 1.84
C ILE A 79 2.77 -4.91 1.48
N VAL A 80 2.36 -5.90 2.27
CA VAL A 80 1.02 -6.50 2.25
C VAL A 80 0.43 -6.34 3.64
N MET A 81 -0.79 -5.82 3.73
CA MET A 81 -1.52 -5.66 4.97
C MET A 81 -2.52 -6.80 5.11
N VAL A 82 -2.54 -7.43 6.28
CA VAL A 82 -3.50 -8.48 6.62
C VAL A 82 -4.44 -7.94 7.68
N GLY A 83 -5.74 -7.94 7.36
CA GLY A 83 -6.79 -7.50 8.26
C GLY A 83 -7.11 -8.53 9.34
N ARG A 84 -7.71 -8.08 10.44
CA ARG A 84 -8.24 -8.93 11.52
C ARG A 84 -9.31 -9.90 11.03
N ASP A 85 -10.01 -9.53 9.96
CA ASP A 85 -10.96 -10.36 9.22
C ASP A 85 -10.30 -11.44 8.33
N GLY A 86 -8.96 -11.48 8.27
CA GLY A 86 -8.19 -12.38 7.44
C GLY A 86 -8.04 -11.92 5.98
N VAL A 87 -8.60 -10.78 5.60
CA VAL A 87 -8.46 -10.24 4.25
C VAL A 87 -7.03 -9.77 4.04
N MET A 88 -6.42 -10.23 2.94
CA MET A 88 -5.13 -9.75 2.48
C MET A 88 -5.35 -8.64 1.46
N HIS A 89 -4.95 -7.41 1.80
CA HIS A 89 -5.05 -6.30 0.87
C HIS A 89 -4.01 -6.43 -0.25
N PRO A 90 -4.30 -5.88 -1.46
CA PRO A 90 -3.36 -5.92 -2.57
C PRO A 90 -1.97 -5.36 -2.19
N PRO A 91 -0.86 -5.98 -2.65
CA PRO A 91 0.48 -5.52 -2.31
C PRO A 91 0.76 -4.10 -2.82
N ILE A 92 1.24 -3.22 -1.94
CA ILE A 92 1.71 -1.89 -2.32
C ILE A 92 3.21 -1.95 -2.57
N LYS A 93 3.61 -1.56 -3.78
CA LYS A 93 5.01 -1.53 -4.22
C LYS A 93 5.56 -0.12 -4.11
N PHE A 94 6.67 0.03 -3.39
CA PHE A 94 7.39 1.28 -3.26
C PHE A 94 8.37 1.47 -4.42
N PRO A 95 8.71 2.71 -4.80
CA PRO A 95 9.85 2.99 -5.67
C PRO A 95 11.15 2.42 -5.09
N LYS A 96 12.17 2.27 -5.93
CA LYS A 96 13.53 1.90 -5.47
C LYS A 96 14.02 2.94 -4.45
N GLY A 97 14.69 2.49 -3.39
CA GLY A 97 15.22 3.35 -2.34
C GLY A 97 14.73 2.94 -0.94
N GLY A 98 14.83 3.87 0.01
CA GLY A 98 14.47 3.66 1.42
C GLY A 98 13.00 3.92 1.76
N HIS A 99 12.12 4.04 0.77
CA HIS A 99 10.72 4.47 0.98
C HIS A 99 9.90 3.52 1.84
N LEU A 100 10.10 2.19 1.72
CA LEU A 100 9.42 1.22 2.57
C LEU A 100 9.80 1.41 4.03
N LEU A 101 11.10 1.54 4.33
CA LEU A 101 11.57 1.73 5.70
C LEU A 101 11.09 3.08 6.25
N ALA A 102 11.18 4.15 5.46
CA ALA A 102 10.67 5.47 5.86
C ALA A 102 9.17 5.42 6.19
N PHE A 103 8.37 4.72 5.37
CA PHE A 103 6.94 4.51 5.63
C PHE A 103 6.71 3.74 6.94
N LEU A 104 7.44 2.63 7.16
CA LEU A 104 7.32 1.86 8.40
C LEU A 104 7.73 2.68 9.63
N SER A 105 8.76 3.53 9.54
CA SER A 105 9.15 4.43 10.62
C SER A 105 8.08 5.47 10.92
N CYS A 106 7.45 6.07 9.90
CA CYS A 106 6.31 6.97 10.10
C CYS A 106 5.11 6.24 10.73
N LEU A 107 4.86 5.00 10.32
CA LEU A 107 3.80 4.17 10.87
C LEU A 107 4.06 3.86 12.36
N GLU A 108 5.26 3.42 12.72
CA GLU A 108 5.64 3.14 14.10
C GLU A 108 5.52 4.39 14.99
N ASN A 109 5.99 5.54 14.51
CA ASN A 109 5.81 6.81 15.23
C ASN A 109 4.34 7.20 15.40
N GLY A 110 3.49 6.92 14.40
CA GLY A 110 2.06 7.20 14.47
C GLY A 110 1.30 6.29 15.45
N LEU A 111 1.86 5.13 15.80
CA LEU A 111 1.26 4.21 16.78
C LEU A 111 1.49 4.67 18.23
N VAL A 112 2.55 5.43 18.50
CA VAL A 112 2.90 5.90 19.84
C VAL A 112 1.88 6.94 20.34
N PRO A 113 1.50 6.93 21.64
CA PRO A 113 1.97 6.05 22.72
C PRO A 113 1.14 4.76 22.90
N TYR A 114 0.13 4.54 22.07
CA TYR A 114 -0.91 3.53 22.31
C TYR A 114 -0.65 2.19 21.61
N GLY A 115 0.38 2.12 20.77
CA GLY A 115 0.83 0.91 20.10
C GLY A 115 2.26 1.03 19.60
N GLN A 116 2.79 -0.09 19.08
CA GLN A 116 4.09 -0.17 18.42
C GLN A 116 4.08 -1.35 17.44
N LEU A 117 5.05 -1.37 16.52
CA LEU A 117 5.30 -2.56 15.72
C LEU A 117 5.94 -3.64 16.60
N ASP A 118 5.61 -4.90 16.32
CA ASP A 118 6.23 -6.06 16.97
C ASP A 118 6.78 -7.03 15.91
N PRO A 119 8.12 -7.21 15.82
CA PRO A 119 9.15 -6.54 16.61
C PRO A 119 9.33 -5.07 16.21
N PRO A 120 9.82 -4.19 17.11
CA PRO A 120 10.03 -2.79 16.80
C PRO A 120 11.19 -2.61 15.81
N LEU A 121 11.16 -1.57 14.96
CA LEU A 121 12.09 -1.45 13.82
C LEU A 121 13.57 -1.30 14.23
N TRP A 122 13.82 -0.72 15.41
CA TRP A 122 15.16 -0.53 15.94
C TRP A 122 15.79 -1.84 16.48
N SER A 123 14.98 -2.88 16.72
CA SER A 123 15.48 -4.16 17.18
C SER A 123 16.20 -4.95 16.08
N GLU A 124 17.07 -5.90 16.45
CA GLU A 124 17.70 -6.78 15.46
C GLU A 124 16.68 -7.60 14.66
N ASN A 125 15.58 -8.01 15.32
CA ASN A 125 14.48 -8.73 14.68
C ASN A 125 13.67 -7.82 13.75
N GLY A 126 13.59 -6.51 14.04
CA GLY A 126 12.96 -5.48 13.21
C GLY A 126 13.69 -5.24 11.88
N LYS A 127 14.98 -5.61 11.77
CA LYS A 127 15.76 -5.51 10.52
C LYS A 127 15.36 -6.56 9.48
N GLY A 128 14.51 -7.52 9.85
CA GLY A 128 14.00 -8.57 8.99
C GLY A 128 15.00 -9.70 8.73
N LEU A 129 14.47 -10.87 8.39
CA LEU A 129 15.28 -12.04 8.09
C LEU A 129 15.90 -11.90 6.70
N LYS A 130 17.24 -11.95 6.63
CA LYS A 130 17.95 -12.08 5.36
C LYS A 130 17.72 -13.49 4.82
N GLN A 131 16.90 -13.64 3.78
CA GLN A 131 16.78 -14.91 3.07
C GLN A 131 18.12 -15.22 2.36
N ASN A 132 18.96 -16.03 3.00
CA ASN A 132 20.13 -16.63 2.37
C ASN A 132 19.66 -17.68 1.36
N ARG A 133 19.85 -17.43 0.06
CA ARG A 133 19.46 -18.31 -1.06
C ARG A 133 20.24 -19.65 -1.15
N ASN A 134 20.98 -20.05 -0.11
CA ASN A 134 21.79 -21.26 -0.10
C ASN A 134 21.33 -22.26 0.97
N LYS A 135 20.19 -22.93 0.77
CA LYS A 135 19.88 -24.20 1.46
C LYS A 135 19.21 -25.19 0.49
N GLN A 136 20.06 -26.07 -0.04
CA GLN A 136 19.86 -27.51 -0.31
C GLN A 136 18.55 -27.97 -0.97
N SER A 137 18.62 -28.20 -2.29
CA SER A 137 17.93 -29.35 -2.90
C SER A 137 18.80 -30.60 -2.71
N LYS A 138 18.75 -31.22 -1.52
CA LYS A 138 19.03 -32.65 -1.39
C LYS A 138 17.68 -33.37 -1.40
N LYS A 139 17.23 -33.76 -2.59
CA LYS A 139 16.13 -34.71 -2.72
C LYS A 139 16.66 -36.09 -2.33
N THR A 140 16.31 -36.56 -1.14
CA THR A 140 16.33 -37.99 -0.83
C THR A 140 15.11 -38.59 -1.53
N LYS A 141 15.31 -39.47 -2.52
CA LYS A 141 14.29 -40.37 -3.02
C LYS A 141 14.49 -41.71 -2.32
N TYR A 142 13.43 -42.20 -1.69
CA TYR A 142 13.23 -43.63 -1.44
C TYR A 142 12.85 -44.31 -2.75
#